data_AF-W6TJI9-F1
#
_entry.id   AF-W6TJI9-F1
#
_cell.length_a   1.000
_cell.length_b   1.000
_cell.length_c   1.000
_cell.angle_alpha   90.00
_cell.angle_beta   90.00
_cell.angle_gamma   90.00
#
_symmetry.space_group_name_H-M   'P 1'
#
loop_
_entity.id
_entity.type
_entity.pdbx_description
1 polymer ?
#
loop_
_entity_poly.entity_id
_entity_poly.type
_entity_poly.pdbx_seq_one_letter_code
_entity_poly.pdbx_strand_id
1 'polypeptide(L)'
;MNIQNIYVFIKRHKLQIKVLFIIITSFASISILFSSFVYLKSNNNKINLKLKDKLAKLKRHNLTKTKQKLKLNNSKPEFYLIIDDVGYDEFMLDEFIKINLNINFSIIPFLPKSMEFYNKLQNKNKIIMIHFPMQSKHKNSIEKFHININDDEITIRTKIETTFNTYPNAKIMNNHMGSLITSNENIMKIMLIKLQEKINISLTV
;
A
#
# COMPACT_ATOMS: atom_id res chain seq x y z
N MET A 1 55.75 22.31 24.59
CA MET A 1 54.74 22.38 25.66
C MET A 1 54.46 20.95 26.13
N ASN A 2 54.71 20.63 27.40
CA ASN A 2 54.74 19.24 27.90
C ASN A 2 53.32 18.63 27.97
N ILE A 3 53.17 17.34 27.62
CA ILE A 3 51.86 16.65 27.50
C ILE A 3 51.09 16.66 28.84
N GLN A 4 51.80 16.55 29.96
CA GLN A 4 51.21 16.66 31.30
C GLN A 4 50.55 18.01 31.56
N ASN A 5 51.10 19.11 31.03
CA ASN A 5 50.53 20.45 31.22
C ASN A 5 49.20 20.63 30.46
N ILE A 6 49.06 19.97 29.31
CA ILE A 6 47.84 19.99 28.50
C ILE A 6 46.72 19.22 29.22
N TYR A 7 47.04 18.06 29.81
CA TYR A 7 46.06 17.26 30.54
C TYR A 7 45.49 18.01 31.76
N VAL A 8 46.36 18.64 32.56
CA VAL A 8 45.95 19.43 33.73
C VAL A 8 45.09 20.63 33.30
N PHE A 9 45.44 21.29 32.21
CA PHE A 9 44.67 22.40 31.65
C PHE A 9 43.27 21.97 31.20
N ILE A 10 43.16 20.88 30.43
CA ILE A 10 41.86 20.33 29.96
C ILE A 10 40.99 19.93 31.16
N LYS A 11 41.59 19.32 32.20
CA LYS A 11 40.85 18.93 33.42
C LYS A 11 40.34 20.14 34.19
N ARG A 12 41.14 21.21 34.31
CA ARG A 12 40.78 22.47 34.99
C ARG A 12 39.69 23.26 34.25
N HIS A 13 39.69 23.24 32.92
CA HIS A 13 38.75 24.02 32.08
C HIS A 13 37.66 23.17 31.40
N LYS A 14 37.44 21.92 31.83
CA LYS A 14 36.53 20.94 31.19
C LYS A 14 35.12 21.48 30.92
N LEU A 15 34.55 22.27 31.85
CA LEU A 15 33.21 22.84 31.70
C LEU A 15 33.17 23.93 30.63
N GLN A 16 34.16 24.83 30.63
CA GLN A 16 34.27 25.91 29.65
C GLN A 16 34.47 25.36 28.23
N ILE A 17 35.28 24.30 28.09
CA ILE A 17 35.48 23.62 26.80
C ILE A 17 34.18 22.99 26.29
N LYS A 18 33.38 22.34 27.17
CA LYS A 18 32.08 21.77 26.78
C LYS A 18 31.09 22.85 26.32
N VAL A 19 31.01 23.97 27.04
CA VAL A 19 30.13 25.10 26.67
C VAL A 19 30.56 25.68 25.33
N LEU A 20 31.86 25.90 25.13
CA LEU A 20 32.41 26.39 23.86
C LEU A 20 32.07 25.45 22.70
N PHE A 21 32.20 24.13 22.90
CA PHE A 21 31.85 23.14 21.88
C PHE A 21 30.36 23.19 21.49
N ILE A 22 29.46 23.31 22.47
CA ILE A 22 28.01 23.43 22.22
C ILE A 22 27.68 24.71 21.45
N ILE A 23 28.33 25.83 21.78
CA ILE A 23 28.14 27.10 21.07
C ILE A 23 28.60 26.97 19.61
N ILE A 24 29.76 26.34 19.37
CA ILE A 24 30.30 26.13 18.02
C ILE A 24 29.38 25.23 17.20
N THR A 25 28.90 24.11 17.74
CA THR A 25 28.01 23.19 17.01
C THR A 25 26.64 23.81 16.75
N SER A 26 26.11 24.58 17.70
CA SER A 26 24.87 25.34 17.52
C SER A 26 25.01 26.37 16.39
N PHE A 27 26.09 27.15 16.39
CA PHE A 27 26.35 28.16 15.36
C PHE A 27 26.50 27.52 13.95
N ALA A 28 27.22 26.40 13.85
CA ALA A 28 27.34 25.66 12.59
C ALA A 28 25.99 25.17 12.07
N SER A 29 25.12 24.63 12.95
CA SER A 29 23.78 24.15 12.56
C SER A 29 22.89 25.28 12.05
N ILE A 30 22.95 26.45 12.68
CA ILE A 30 22.20 27.65 12.28
C ILE A 30 22.68 28.14 10.91
N SER A 31 23.98 28.11 10.65
CA SER A 31 24.54 28.50 9.35
C SER A 31 24.06 27.58 8.21
N ILE A 32 23.92 26.26 8.46
CA ILE A 32 23.42 25.30 7.48
C ILE A 32 21.92 25.50 7.22
N LEU A 33 21.13 25.73 8.27
CA LEU A 33 19.70 26.03 8.12
C LEU A 33 19.49 27.34 7.36
N PHE A 34 20.29 28.36 7.63
CA PHE A 34 20.21 29.65 6.95
C PHE A 34 20.58 29.55 5.47
N SER A 35 21.64 28.83 5.12
CA SER A 35 22.02 28.62 3.71
C SER A 35 20.97 27.82 2.95
N SER A 36 20.36 26.80 3.58
CA SER A 36 19.24 26.04 3.03
C SER A 36 18.01 26.92 2.81
N PHE A 37 17.68 27.79 3.78
CA PHE A 37 16.58 28.74 3.67
C PHE A 37 16.80 29.77 2.54
N VAL A 38 18.02 30.32 2.43
CA VAL A 38 18.39 31.25 1.35
C VAL A 38 18.33 30.54 -0.01
N TYR A 39 18.80 29.30 -0.11
CA TYR A 39 18.71 28.49 -1.32
C TYR A 39 17.26 28.27 -1.76
N LEU A 40 16.39 27.90 -0.82
CA LEU A 40 14.96 27.71 -1.08
C LEU A 40 14.28 29.02 -1.51
N LYS A 41 14.55 30.13 -0.82
CA LYS A 41 14.01 31.46 -1.17
C LYS A 41 14.49 31.93 -2.54
N SER A 42 15.77 31.74 -2.85
CA SER A 42 16.36 32.12 -4.14
C SER A 42 15.79 31.33 -5.32
N ASN A 43 15.38 30.07 -5.10
CA ASN A 43 14.95 29.17 -6.17
C ASN A 43 13.42 28.97 -6.23
N ASN A 44 12.65 29.60 -5.34
CA ASN A 44 11.18 29.47 -5.27
C ASN A 44 10.49 29.79 -6.60
N ASN A 45 10.91 30.84 -7.31
CA ASN A 45 10.30 31.23 -8.59
C ASN A 45 10.50 30.15 -9.67
N LYS A 46 11.67 29.51 -9.70
CA LYS A 46 11.99 28.45 -10.67
C LYS A 46 11.25 27.14 -10.37
N ILE A 47 11.12 26.80 -9.09
CA ILE A 47 10.34 25.63 -8.62
C ILE A 47 8.86 25.82 -8.95
N ASN A 48 8.31 27.01 -8.68
CA ASN A 48 6.91 27.33 -8.96
C ASN A 48 6.62 27.37 -10.47
N LEU A 49 7.54 27.88 -11.29
CA LEU A 49 7.44 27.78 -12.75
C LEU A 49 7.40 26.32 -13.23
N LYS A 50 8.33 25.48 -12.77
CA LYS A 50 8.40 24.07 -13.17
C LYS A 50 7.13 23.28 -12.77
N LEU A 51 6.54 23.62 -11.61
CA LEU A 51 5.26 23.07 -11.17
C LEU A 51 4.09 23.57 -12.02
N LYS A 52 4.03 24.88 -12.29
CA LYS A 52 3.02 25.48 -13.18
C LYS A 52 3.08 24.89 -14.59
N ASP A 53 4.27 24.66 -15.13
CA ASP A 53 4.46 24.05 -16.45
C ASP A 53 3.99 22.60 -16.46
N LYS A 54 4.28 21.82 -15.41
CA LYS A 54 3.80 20.44 -15.26
C LYS A 54 2.27 20.39 -15.15
N LEU A 55 1.67 21.30 -14.38
CA LEU A 55 0.22 21.45 -14.26
C LEU A 55 -0.43 21.90 -15.58
N ALA A 56 0.18 22.84 -16.30
CA ALA A 56 -0.28 23.29 -17.61
C ALA A 56 -0.21 22.17 -18.66
N LYS A 57 0.84 21.34 -18.61
CA LYS A 57 0.99 20.17 -19.48
C LYS A 57 -0.08 19.10 -19.20
N LEU A 58 -0.38 18.83 -17.92
CA LEU A 58 -1.48 17.94 -17.51
C LEU A 58 -2.85 18.48 -17.96
N LYS A 59 -3.09 19.78 -17.77
CA LYS A 59 -4.34 20.43 -18.21
C LYS A 59 -4.50 20.39 -19.73
N ARG A 60 -3.41 20.63 -20.48
CA ARG A 60 -3.40 20.53 -21.95
C ARG A 60 -3.62 19.11 -22.46
N HIS A 61 -3.02 18.10 -21.83
CA HIS A 61 -3.24 16.70 -22.20
C HIS A 61 -4.70 16.26 -21.97
N ASN A 62 -5.35 16.80 -20.93
CA ASN A 62 -6.77 16.56 -20.69
C ASN A 62 -7.70 17.35 -21.63
N LEU A 63 -7.32 18.57 -22.04
CA LEU A 63 -8.10 19.42 -22.95
C LEU A 63 -8.04 18.95 -24.42
N THR A 64 -6.93 18.36 -24.87
CA THR A 64 -6.84 17.81 -26.24
C THR A 64 -7.49 16.44 -26.39
N LYS A 65 -7.75 15.72 -25.28
CA LYS A 65 -8.53 14.46 -25.27
C LYS A 65 -10.06 14.68 -25.23
N THR A 66 -10.52 15.92 -25.00
CA THR A 66 -11.94 16.27 -24.79
C THR A 66 -12.48 17.25 -25.85
N LYS A 67 -12.31 16.89 -27.12
CA LYS A 67 -13.15 17.42 -28.21
C LYS A 67 -13.89 16.33 -29.00
N GLN A 68 -14.04 15.15 -28.40
CA GLN A 68 -15.22 14.34 -28.65
C GLN A 68 -16.35 14.94 -27.81
N LYS A 69 -17.44 15.33 -28.48
CA LYS A 69 -18.70 15.78 -27.88
C LYS A 69 -19.08 14.77 -26.79
N LEU A 70 -18.85 15.12 -25.52
CA LEU A 70 -19.28 14.33 -24.38
C LEU A 70 -20.80 14.22 -24.51
N LYS A 71 -21.30 13.07 -24.97
CA LYS A 71 -22.61 12.60 -24.55
C LYS A 71 -22.54 12.63 -23.03
N LEU A 72 -23.24 13.58 -22.41
CA LEU A 72 -23.52 13.51 -20.98
C LEU A 72 -24.29 12.20 -20.81
N ASN A 73 -23.58 11.14 -20.48
CA ASN A 73 -24.21 9.93 -19.99
C ASN A 73 -24.95 10.38 -18.73
N ASN A 74 -26.28 10.29 -18.76
CA ASN A 74 -27.12 10.39 -17.57
C ASN A 74 -26.85 9.24 -16.56
N SER A 75 -25.72 8.53 -16.68
CA SER A 75 -25.30 7.52 -15.73
C SER A 75 -24.89 8.24 -14.44
N LYS A 76 -25.69 8.05 -13.40
CA LYS A 76 -25.30 8.37 -12.03
C LYS A 76 -23.97 7.65 -11.73
N PRO A 77 -23.09 8.22 -10.88
CA PRO A 77 -21.88 7.51 -10.46
C PRO A 77 -22.25 6.19 -9.78
N GLU A 78 -21.59 5.11 -10.18
CA GLU A 78 -21.72 3.80 -9.54
C GLU A 78 -20.71 3.68 -8.40
N PHE A 79 -21.13 3.05 -7.29
CA PHE A 79 -20.29 2.82 -6.12
C PHE A 79 -20.38 1.36 -5.72
N TYR A 80 -19.22 0.76 -5.49
CA TYR A 80 -19.07 -0.61 -5.00
C TYR A 80 -18.40 -0.58 -3.64
N LEU A 81 -19.04 -1.20 -2.65
CA LEU A 81 -18.47 -1.36 -1.30
C LEU A 81 -18.01 -2.80 -1.12
N ILE A 82 -16.75 -2.95 -0.70
CA ILE A 82 -16.13 -4.23 -0.38
C ILE A 82 -15.68 -4.17 1.08
N ILE A 83 -16.07 -5.17 1.88
CA ILE A 83 -15.60 -5.36 3.25
C ILE A 83 -14.54 -6.45 3.22
N ASP A 84 -13.29 -6.05 3.46
CA ASP A 84 -12.14 -6.95 3.55
C ASP A 84 -12.04 -7.60 4.94
N ASP A 85 -11.07 -8.52 5.07
CA ASP A 85 -10.71 -9.20 6.31
C ASP A 85 -11.84 -10.03 6.97
N VAL A 86 -12.82 -10.49 6.17
CA VAL A 86 -13.82 -11.45 6.64
C VAL A 86 -13.13 -12.79 6.94
N GLY A 87 -13.22 -13.24 8.19
CA GLY A 87 -12.60 -14.49 8.65
C GLY A 87 -12.02 -14.43 10.05
N TYR A 88 -11.78 -13.22 10.60
CA TYR A 88 -11.32 -13.05 11.98
C TYR A 88 -12.45 -12.97 13.01
N ASP A 89 -13.49 -12.17 12.76
CA ASP A 89 -14.56 -11.88 13.72
C ASP A 89 -15.95 -12.17 13.12
N GLU A 90 -16.77 -12.91 13.86
CA GLU A 90 -18.13 -13.29 13.48
C GLU A 90 -19.16 -12.21 13.80
N PHE A 91 -19.01 -11.51 14.93
CA PHE A 91 -19.98 -10.53 15.38
C PHE A 91 -20.06 -9.37 14.38
N MET A 92 -18.90 -8.94 13.87
CA MET A 92 -18.83 -7.89 12.84
C MET A 92 -19.53 -8.31 11.54
N LEU A 93 -19.34 -9.55 11.09
CA LEU A 93 -19.94 -10.04 9.85
C LEU A 93 -21.47 -9.97 9.89
N ASP A 94 -22.07 -10.35 11.01
CA ASP A 94 -23.54 -10.36 11.15
C ASP A 94 -24.16 -8.98 11.11
N GLU A 95 -23.49 -7.99 11.69
CA GLU A 95 -23.92 -6.60 11.60
C GLU A 95 -23.83 -6.09 10.15
N PHE A 96 -22.76 -6.40 9.42
CA PHE A 96 -22.65 -6.00 8.01
C PHE A 96 -23.67 -6.68 7.11
N ILE A 97 -24.02 -7.94 7.36
CA ILE A 97 -25.04 -8.66 6.58
C ILE A 97 -26.43 -8.03 6.75
N LYS A 98 -26.74 -7.47 7.92
CA LYS A 98 -28.04 -6.83 8.21
C LYS A 98 -28.22 -5.48 7.50
N ILE A 99 -27.13 -4.85 7.06
CA ILE A 99 -27.22 -3.57 6.35
C ILE A 99 -27.92 -3.78 5.00
N ASN A 100 -29.00 -3.03 4.77
CA ASN A 100 -29.78 -3.07 3.53
C ASN A 100 -29.08 -2.31 2.39
N LEU A 101 -27.85 -2.71 2.08
CA LEU A 101 -27.02 -2.21 0.98
C LEU A 101 -26.41 -3.38 0.21
N ASN A 102 -26.08 -3.14 -1.05
CA ASN A 102 -25.38 -4.11 -1.88
C ASN A 102 -23.87 -4.11 -1.54
N ILE A 103 -23.55 -4.74 -0.41
CA ILE A 103 -22.19 -4.87 0.12
C ILE A 103 -21.58 -6.19 -0.35
N ASN A 104 -20.35 -6.12 -0.86
CA ASN A 104 -19.54 -7.27 -1.24
C ASN A 104 -18.54 -7.60 -0.12
N PHE A 105 -18.14 -8.85 -0.01
CA PHE A 105 -17.28 -9.31 1.07
C PHE A 105 -16.06 -10.05 0.53
N SER A 106 -14.88 -9.75 1.07
CA SER A 106 -13.65 -10.47 0.76
C SER A 106 -13.23 -11.33 1.94
N ILE A 107 -13.19 -12.64 1.74
CA ILE A 107 -12.86 -13.63 2.78
C ILE A 107 -11.37 -13.93 2.74
N ILE A 108 -10.70 -13.84 3.88
CA ILE A 108 -9.36 -14.41 4.04
C ILE A 108 -9.51 -15.93 4.06
N PRO A 109 -8.92 -16.67 3.10
CA PRO A 109 -9.10 -18.11 3.00
C PRO A 109 -8.34 -18.85 4.10
N PHE A 110 -8.83 -20.04 4.47
CA PHE A 110 -8.17 -20.98 5.39
C PHE A 110 -7.91 -20.48 6.83
N LEU A 111 -8.63 -19.46 7.29
CA LEU A 111 -8.79 -19.19 8.72
C LEU A 111 -9.81 -20.18 9.33
N PRO A 112 -9.80 -20.37 10.66
CA PRO A 112 -10.70 -21.33 11.32
C PRO A 112 -12.18 -21.18 10.97
N LYS A 113 -12.65 -19.94 10.74
CA LYS A 113 -14.06 -19.63 10.43
C LYS A 113 -14.33 -19.30 8.95
N SER A 114 -13.32 -19.32 8.08
CA SER A 114 -13.49 -18.85 6.69
C SER A 114 -14.56 -19.62 5.92
N MET A 115 -14.63 -20.94 6.08
CA MET A 115 -15.62 -21.78 5.37
C MET A 115 -17.03 -21.56 5.91
N GLU A 116 -17.17 -21.37 7.22
CA GLU A 116 -18.45 -21.05 7.86
C GLU A 116 -18.98 -19.71 7.32
N PHE A 117 -18.15 -18.67 7.30
CA PHE A 117 -18.54 -17.34 6.81
C PHE A 117 -18.83 -17.35 5.32
N TYR A 118 -18.06 -18.11 4.54
CA TYR A 118 -18.31 -18.34 3.13
C TYR A 118 -19.70 -18.93 2.88
N ASN A 119 -20.05 -20.00 3.61
CA ASN A 119 -21.38 -20.63 3.51
C ASN A 119 -22.50 -19.68 3.96
N LYS A 120 -22.26 -18.91 5.03
CA LYS A 120 -23.21 -17.91 5.55
C LYS A 120 -23.50 -16.82 4.51
N LEU A 121 -22.46 -16.30 3.86
CA LEU A 121 -22.58 -15.28 2.82
C LEU A 121 -23.24 -15.83 1.54
N GLN A 122 -22.94 -17.07 1.17
CA GLN A 122 -23.62 -17.74 0.06
C GLN A 122 -25.11 -17.89 0.29
N ASN A 123 -25.52 -18.36 1.47
CA ASN A 123 -26.93 -18.53 1.83
C ASN A 123 -27.70 -17.20 1.82
N LYS A 124 -27.00 -16.07 1.89
CA LYS A 124 -27.53 -14.71 1.80
C LYS A 124 -27.41 -14.10 0.39
N ASN A 125 -27.02 -14.89 -0.61
CA ASN A 125 -26.81 -14.48 -2.00
C ASN A 125 -25.88 -13.26 -2.13
N LYS A 126 -24.86 -13.15 -1.27
CA LYS A 126 -23.85 -12.09 -1.36
C LYS A 126 -22.77 -12.46 -2.37
N ILE A 127 -22.19 -11.46 -3.03
CA ILE A 127 -20.99 -11.64 -3.86
C ILE A 127 -19.80 -11.83 -2.93
N ILE A 128 -19.01 -12.88 -3.18
CA ILE A 128 -17.88 -13.26 -2.36
C ILE A 128 -16.59 -13.17 -3.17
N MET A 129 -15.60 -12.49 -2.59
CA MET A 129 -14.25 -12.34 -3.10
C MET A 129 -13.29 -13.10 -2.19
N ILE A 130 -12.13 -13.50 -2.72
CA ILE A 130 -11.02 -14.04 -1.93
C ILE A 130 -10.08 -12.88 -1.58
N HIS A 131 -9.90 -12.58 -0.31
CA HIS A 131 -8.87 -11.65 0.18
C HIS A 131 -7.58 -12.42 0.44
N PHE A 132 -6.75 -12.60 -0.58
CA PHE A 132 -5.63 -13.53 -0.55
C PHE A 132 -4.41 -12.93 0.18
N PRO A 133 -3.90 -13.55 1.27
CA PRO A 133 -2.69 -13.11 1.97
C PRO A 133 -1.45 -13.09 1.10
N MET A 134 -0.77 -11.94 1.06
CA MET A 134 0.46 -11.76 0.30
C MET A 134 1.51 -11.05 1.14
N GLN A 135 2.76 -11.50 1.05
CA GLN A 135 3.85 -10.92 1.83
C GLN A 135 4.00 -9.41 1.58
N SER A 136 4.17 -8.66 2.66
CA SER A 136 4.40 -7.21 2.61
C SER A 136 5.90 -6.91 2.79
N LYS A 137 6.31 -5.68 2.44
CA LYS A 137 7.67 -5.19 2.72
C LYS A 137 7.95 -5.02 4.22
N HIS A 138 6.90 -4.89 5.03
CA HIS A 138 7.00 -4.80 6.47
C HIS A 138 6.98 -6.19 7.11
N LYS A 139 7.73 -6.36 8.20
CA LYS A 139 7.78 -7.62 8.97
C LYS A 139 6.56 -7.77 9.87
N ASN A 140 5.37 -7.71 9.29
CA ASN A 140 4.12 -7.96 10.00
C ASN A 140 3.87 -9.47 10.08
N SER A 141 3.14 -9.90 11.10
CA SER A 141 2.56 -11.25 11.10
C SER A 141 1.62 -11.38 9.90
N ILE A 142 1.69 -12.51 9.21
CA ILE A 142 0.86 -12.84 8.05
C ILE A 142 0.30 -14.24 8.24
N GLU A 143 -0.84 -14.53 7.63
CA GLU A 143 -1.49 -15.83 7.64
C GLU A 143 -0.54 -16.92 7.15
N LYS A 144 -0.65 -18.12 7.73
CA LYS A 144 0.17 -19.27 7.32
C LYS A 144 0.04 -19.56 5.81
N PHE A 145 -1.17 -19.41 5.27
CA PHE A 145 -1.45 -19.57 3.86
C PHE A 145 -1.37 -18.22 3.14
N HIS A 146 -0.20 -17.88 2.60
CA HIS A 146 0.06 -16.64 1.87
C HIS A 146 0.98 -16.87 0.66
N ILE A 147 1.03 -15.91 -0.26
CA ILE A 147 2.08 -15.84 -1.30
C ILE A 147 3.34 -15.22 -0.71
N ASN A 148 4.44 -15.97 -0.74
CA ASN A 148 5.75 -15.56 -0.27
C ASN A 148 6.65 -15.15 -1.45
N ILE A 149 7.58 -14.22 -1.21
CA ILE A 149 8.53 -13.75 -2.23
C ILE A 149 9.44 -14.86 -2.76
N ASN A 150 9.64 -15.91 -1.96
CA ASN A 150 10.47 -17.07 -2.29
C ASN A 150 9.66 -18.26 -2.85
N ASP A 151 8.34 -18.14 -3.01
CA ASP A 151 7.55 -19.19 -3.64
C ASP A 151 7.93 -19.31 -5.12
N ASP A 152 8.07 -20.54 -5.61
CA ASP A 152 8.21 -20.81 -7.04
C ASP A 152 6.85 -20.73 -7.77
N GLU A 153 6.89 -20.74 -9.10
CA GLU A 153 5.69 -20.66 -9.94
C GLU A 153 4.68 -21.78 -9.63
N ILE A 154 5.17 -23.00 -9.43
CA ILE A 154 4.33 -24.18 -9.15
C ILE A 154 3.56 -23.96 -7.83
N THR A 155 4.26 -23.47 -6.80
CA THR A 155 3.68 -23.19 -5.48
C THR A 155 2.64 -22.09 -5.57
N ILE A 156 2.93 -20.98 -6.26
CA ILE A 156 1.98 -19.87 -6.46
C ILE A 156 0.72 -20.38 -7.17
N ARG A 157 0.88 -21.11 -8.28
CA ARG A 157 -0.24 -21.65 -9.06
C ARG A 157 -1.09 -22.63 -8.25
N THR A 158 -0.44 -23.50 -7.47
CA THR A 158 -1.10 -24.48 -6.60
C THR A 158 -1.88 -23.80 -5.48
N LYS A 159 -1.33 -22.76 -4.86
CA LYS A 159 -2.01 -21.98 -3.82
C LYS A 159 -3.28 -21.32 -4.35
N ILE A 160 -3.23 -20.71 -5.54
CA ILE A 160 -4.41 -20.12 -6.20
C ILE A 160 -5.44 -21.20 -6.53
N GLU A 161 -5.01 -22.30 -7.16
CA GLU A 161 -5.90 -23.41 -7.54
C GLU A 161 -6.62 -24.00 -6.32
N THR A 162 -5.88 -24.31 -5.26
CA THR A 162 -6.42 -24.85 -4.00
C THR A 162 -7.47 -23.92 -3.40
N THR A 163 -7.22 -22.62 -3.45
CA THR A 163 -8.15 -21.61 -2.91
C THR A 163 -9.47 -21.62 -3.67
N PHE A 164 -9.43 -21.51 -5.00
CA PHE A 164 -10.66 -21.48 -5.80
C PHE A 164 -11.38 -22.83 -5.88
N ASN A 165 -10.68 -23.96 -5.66
CA ASN A 165 -11.34 -25.26 -5.50
C ASN A 165 -12.04 -25.39 -4.14
N THR A 166 -11.50 -24.76 -3.10
CA THR A 166 -12.12 -24.72 -1.77
C THR A 166 -13.33 -23.78 -1.73
N TYR A 167 -13.25 -22.66 -2.46
CA TYR A 167 -14.27 -21.62 -2.50
C TYR A 167 -14.84 -21.43 -3.93
N PRO A 168 -15.54 -22.42 -4.49
CA PRO A 168 -15.91 -22.48 -5.92
C PRO A 168 -16.82 -21.35 -6.44
N ASN A 169 -17.59 -20.70 -5.56
CA ASN A 169 -18.49 -19.59 -5.93
C ASN A 169 -17.79 -18.22 -5.82
N ALA A 170 -16.60 -18.15 -5.22
CA ALA A 170 -15.79 -16.95 -5.27
C ALA A 170 -15.12 -16.86 -6.65
N LYS A 171 -15.38 -15.79 -7.40
CA LYS A 171 -14.83 -15.56 -8.75
C LYS A 171 -14.02 -14.28 -8.85
N ILE A 172 -13.61 -13.72 -7.72
CA ILE A 172 -12.85 -12.48 -7.68
C ILE A 172 -11.80 -12.63 -6.58
N MET A 173 -10.61 -12.10 -6.82
CA MET A 173 -9.54 -12.06 -5.84
C MET A 173 -9.13 -10.61 -5.56
N ASN A 174 -8.95 -10.31 -4.29
CA ASN A 174 -8.35 -9.11 -3.73
C ASN A 174 -7.05 -9.50 -3.00
N ASN A 175 -6.13 -8.57 -2.77
CA ASN A 175 -4.89 -8.81 -2.03
C ASN A 175 -5.02 -8.35 -0.56
N HIS A 176 -4.68 -9.23 0.39
CA HIS A 176 -4.44 -8.85 1.78
C HIS A 176 -2.96 -8.50 1.96
N MET A 177 -2.69 -7.27 2.40
CA MET A 177 -1.35 -6.67 2.41
C MET A 177 -0.67 -6.70 1.02
N GLY A 178 0.43 -7.44 0.86
CA GLY A 178 1.02 -7.72 -0.45
C GLY A 178 2.01 -6.70 -1.01
N SER A 179 2.40 -5.65 -0.28
CA SER A 179 3.25 -4.58 -0.84
C SER A 179 4.62 -5.06 -1.40
N LEU A 180 5.12 -6.23 -0.98
CA LEU A 180 6.30 -6.85 -1.58
C LEU A 180 5.92 -7.63 -2.84
N ILE A 181 4.92 -8.50 -2.73
CA ILE A 181 4.44 -9.35 -3.84
C ILE A 181 3.92 -8.52 -5.02
N THR A 182 3.07 -7.54 -4.77
CA THR A 182 2.48 -6.69 -5.83
C THR A 182 3.51 -5.78 -6.51
N SER A 183 4.67 -5.58 -5.89
CA SER A 183 5.80 -4.87 -6.49
C SER A 183 6.73 -5.77 -7.32
N ASN A 184 6.54 -7.10 -7.27
CA ASN A 184 7.30 -8.06 -8.06
C ASN A 184 6.53 -8.44 -9.34
N GLU A 185 7.02 -7.95 -10.48
CA GLU A 185 6.38 -8.16 -11.78
C GLU A 185 6.25 -9.64 -12.16
N ASN A 186 7.28 -10.45 -11.91
CA ASN A 186 7.29 -11.87 -12.29
C ASN A 186 6.23 -12.66 -11.51
N ILE A 187 6.15 -12.46 -10.19
CA ILE A 187 5.15 -13.12 -9.35
C ILE A 187 3.75 -12.67 -9.77
N MET A 188 3.52 -11.36 -9.93
CA MET A 188 2.22 -10.84 -10.35
C MET A 188 1.79 -11.38 -11.71
N LYS A 189 2.72 -11.53 -12.66
CA LYS A 189 2.43 -12.14 -13.95
C LYS A 189 1.94 -13.58 -13.82
N ILE A 190 2.65 -14.40 -13.03
CA ILE A 190 2.24 -15.79 -12.76
C ILE A 190 0.83 -15.83 -12.14
N MET A 191 0.59 -14.98 -11.13
CA MET A 191 -0.70 -14.92 -10.45
C MET A 191 -1.83 -14.51 -11.41
N LEU A 192 -1.65 -13.44 -12.18
CA LEU A 192 -2.67 -12.94 -13.10
C LEU A 192 -3.00 -13.95 -14.21
N ILE A 193 -1.98 -14.60 -14.78
CA ILE A 193 -2.19 -15.68 -15.75
C ILE A 193 -3.01 -16.81 -15.12
N LYS A 194 -2.62 -17.27 -13.92
CA LYS A 194 -3.34 -18.35 -13.26
C LYS A 194 -4.79 -17.98 -12.90
N LEU A 195 -5.02 -16.74 -12.48
CA LEU A 195 -6.38 -16.24 -12.21
C LEU A 195 -7.20 -16.17 -13.48
N GLN A 196 -6.62 -15.75 -14.60
CA GLN A 196 -7.31 -15.71 -15.89
C GLN A 196 -7.74 -17.12 -16.32
N GLU A 197 -6.85 -18.11 -16.21
CA GLU A 197 -7.16 -19.52 -16.48
C GLU A 197 -8.31 -20.05 -15.59
N LYS A 198 -8.34 -19.65 -14.31
CA LYS A 198 -9.28 -20.19 -13.34
C LYS A 198 -10.65 -19.51 -13.36
N ILE A 199 -10.67 -18.19 -13.56
CA ILE A 199 -11.86 -17.36 -13.31
C ILE A 199 -12.60 -17.01 -14.62
N ASN A 200 -12.01 -17.28 -15.79
CA ASN A 200 -12.63 -17.01 -17.09
C ASN A 200 -13.03 -15.53 -17.27
N ILE A 201 -12.24 -14.60 -16.69
CA ILE A 201 -12.41 -13.16 -16.89
C ILE A 201 -11.63 -12.76 -18.14
N SER A 202 -12.34 -12.24 -19.14
CA SER A 202 -11.74 -11.42 -20.18
C SER A 202 -11.22 -10.13 -19.53
N LEU A 203 -9.92 -10.06 -19.28
CA LEU A 203 -9.25 -8.83 -18.84
C LEU A 203 -9.44 -7.77 -19.94
N THR A 204 -10.43 -6.91 -19.76
CA THR A 204 -10.56 -5.69 -20.56
C THR A 204 -9.83 -4.62 -19.75
N VAL A 205 -8.64 -4.24 -20.21
CA VAL A 205 -7.84 -3.13 -19.66
C VAL A 205 -8.47 -1.80 -20.09
#